data_AF-A0AAV9FJF0-F1
#
_entry.id   AF-A0AAV9FJF0-F1
#
_cell.length_a   1.000
_cell.length_b   1.000
_cell.length_c   1.000
_cell.angle_alpha   90.00
_cell.angle_beta   90.00
_cell.angle_gamma   90.00
#
_symmetry.space_group_name_H-M   'P 1'
#
loop_
_entity.id
_entity.type
_entity.pdbx_description
1 polymer ?
#
loop_
_entity_poly.entity_id
_entity_poly.type
_entity_poly.pdbx_seq_one_letter_code
_entity_poly.pdbx_strand_id
1 'polypeptide(L)'
;MVLINPGNPCGNVFRKQHLAKVAETARKLGILVIADEVYDHLAFGETPFVPMGVFGSIVPVIMVGSISKRWIVPGWRLGWIVTSDPNGILKKTKIVEGIKGILNITTDPTTFTQGAISDIIKNTKEDFFRKTIDLLRETADVCFERLKEIHCITCPHKPEGSMFVMVELKLSLLNGIEDDVDFCCKLAREESVIILPGSAVGLKNWL
;
A
#
# COMPACT_ATOMS: atom_id res chain seq x y z
N MET A 1 4.60 -2.62 -15.15
CA MET A 1 3.46 -3.00 -14.28
C MET A 1 3.67 -2.38 -12.92
N VAL A 2 2.62 -1.87 -12.29
CA VAL A 2 2.67 -1.33 -10.92
C VAL A 2 2.01 -2.33 -9.98
N LEU A 3 2.63 -2.59 -8.84
CA LEU A 3 2.15 -3.45 -7.78
C LEU A 3 2.22 -2.69 -6.46
N ILE A 4 1.14 -2.71 -5.66
CA ILE A 4 1.12 -2.12 -4.32
C ILE A 4 0.98 -3.26 -3.32
N ASN A 5 1.96 -3.45 -2.45
CA ASN A 5 1.98 -4.56 -1.50
C ASN A 5 2.75 -4.17 -0.22
N PRO A 6 2.14 -4.24 0.97
CA PRO A 6 0.72 -4.40 1.25
C PRO A 6 -0.19 -3.35 0.57
N GLY A 7 -1.42 -3.75 0.25
CA GLY A 7 -2.32 -2.97 -0.59
C GLY A 7 -3.00 -1.78 0.10
N ASN A 8 -3.03 -0.64 -0.57
CA ASN A 8 -4.00 0.44 -0.34
C ASN A 8 -4.88 0.51 -1.60
N PRO A 9 -6.23 0.42 -1.49
CA PRO A 9 -7.05 0.49 -0.26
C PRO A 9 -7.42 -0.86 0.37
N CYS A 10 -7.12 -1.99 -0.28
CA CYS A 10 -7.71 -3.27 0.11
C CYS A 10 -7.13 -3.92 1.38
N GLY A 11 -5.95 -3.49 1.86
CA GLY A 11 -5.29 -4.09 3.01
C GLY A 11 -4.76 -5.52 2.79
N ASN A 12 -4.69 -5.97 1.54
CA ASN A 12 -4.20 -7.31 1.18
C ASN A 12 -2.67 -7.41 1.26
N VAL A 13 -2.18 -8.61 1.57
CA VAL A 13 -0.75 -8.96 1.49
C VAL A 13 -0.58 -10.12 0.50
N PHE A 14 0.21 -9.94 -0.56
CA PHE A 14 0.39 -10.98 -1.56
C PHE A 14 1.33 -12.08 -1.09
N ARG A 15 0.89 -13.33 -1.27
CA ARG A 15 1.73 -14.51 -1.04
C ARG A 15 2.88 -14.56 -2.04
N LYS A 16 4.01 -15.15 -1.61
CA LYS A 16 5.20 -15.36 -2.45
C LYS A 16 4.88 -16.01 -3.81
N GLN A 17 3.99 -17.01 -3.84
CA GLN A 17 3.63 -17.69 -5.09
C GLN A 17 2.87 -16.76 -6.06
N HIS A 18 2.08 -15.82 -5.54
CA HIS A 18 1.40 -14.82 -6.37
C HIS A 18 2.41 -13.84 -6.97
N LEU A 19 3.32 -13.31 -6.15
CA LEU A 19 4.39 -12.41 -6.60
C LEU A 19 5.30 -13.07 -7.65
N ALA A 20 5.60 -14.37 -7.51
CA ALA A 20 6.34 -15.12 -8.52
C ALA A 20 5.62 -15.16 -9.87
N LYS A 21 4.29 -15.34 -9.88
CA LYS A 21 3.47 -15.29 -11.10
C LYS A 21 3.45 -13.90 -11.72
N VAL A 22 3.38 -12.85 -10.89
CA VAL A 22 3.50 -11.44 -11.32
C VAL A 22 4.85 -11.22 -12.02
N ALA A 23 5.96 -11.65 -11.40
CA ALA A 23 7.30 -11.53 -11.97
C ALA A 23 7.41 -12.23 -13.33
N GLU A 24 6.93 -13.47 -13.40
CA GLU A 24 6.97 -14.28 -14.63
C GLU A 24 6.09 -13.69 -15.74
N THR A 25 4.94 -13.12 -15.38
CA THR A 25 4.05 -12.43 -16.33
C THR A 25 4.72 -11.17 -16.88
N ALA A 26 5.33 -10.35 -16.01
CA ALA A 26 6.08 -9.17 -16.40
C ALA A 26 7.23 -9.51 -17.35
N ARG A 27 7.98 -10.58 -17.03
CA ARG A 27 9.05 -11.12 -17.88
C ARG A 27 8.54 -11.50 -19.27
N LYS A 28 7.43 -12.25 -19.36
CA LYS A 28 6.83 -12.65 -20.64
C LYS A 28 6.38 -11.47 -21.50
N LEU A 29 5.89 -10.42 -20.84
CA LEU A 29 5.47 -9.18 -21.50
C LEU A 29 6.64 -8.24 -21.84
N GLY A 30 7.86 -8.55 -21.39
CA GLY A 30 9.03 -7.70 -21.59
C GLY A 30 8.96 -6.36 -20.85
N ILE A 31 8.23 -6.30 -19.72
CA ILE A 31 8.04 -5.09 -18.92
C ILE A 31 8.70 -5.22 -17.54
N LEU A 32 9.09 -4.08 -16.96
CA LEU A 32 9.56 -4.01 -15.56
C LEU A 32 8.39 -4.01 -14.56
N VAL A 33 8.73 -4.24 -13.29
CA VAL A 33 7.80 -4.10 -12.16
C VAL A 33 8.20 -2.91 -11.31
N ILE A 34 7.25 -2.01 -11.04
CA ILE A 34 7.36 -0.98 -10.00
C ILE A 34 6.55 -1.49 -8.80
N ALA A 35 7.21 -1.72 -7.68
CA ALA A 35 6.59 -2.17 -6.45
C ALA A 35 6.53 -1.00 -5.45
N ASP A 36 5.33 -0.53 -5.14
CA ASP A 36 5.09 0.34 -4.00
C ASP A 36 5.00 -0.53 -2.74
N GLU A 37 6.03 -0.43 -1.92
CA GLU A 37 6.22 -1.23 -0.70
C GLU A 37 6.26 -0.31 0.53
N VAL A 38 5.60 0.85 0.46
CA VAL A 38 5.57 1.82 1.57
C VAL A 38 4.95 1.26 2.87
N TYR A 39 4.23 0.14 2.77
CA TYR A 39 3.62 -0.59 3.87
C TYR A 39 4.34 -1.91 4.22
N ASP A 40 5.53 -2.19 3.69
CA ASP A 40 6.30 -3.44 3.86
C ASP A 40 6.35 -4.01 5.29
N HIS A 41 6.52 -3.13 6.28
CA HIS A 41 6.58 -3.46 7.70
C HIS A 41 5.24 -3.38 8.43
N LEU A 42 4.15 -3.22 7.68
CA LEU A 42 2.78 -3.08 8.18
C LEU A 42 1.91 -4.27 7.75
N ALA A 43 2.51 -5.46 7.62
CA ALA A 43 1.80 -6.73 7.50
C ALA A 43 1.62 -7.34 8.91
N PHE A 44 0.38 -7.66 9.27
CA PHE A 44 0.00 -8.13 10.61
C PHE A 44 -0.89 -9.38 10.60
N GLY A 45 -1.35 -9.83 9.43
CA GLY A 45 -2.10 -11.08 9.23
C GLY A 45 -1.20 -12.32 9.14
N GLU A 46 -1.74 -13.40 8.56
CA GLU A 46 -1.02 -14.68 8.47
C GLU A 46 -0.03 -14.71 7.31
N THR A 47 -0.31 -13.98 6.23
CA THR A 47 0.59 -13.90 5.08
C THR A 47 1.80 -13.03 5.41
N PRO A 48 3.04 -13.57 5.41
CA PRO A 48 4.22 -12.76 5.61
C PRO A 48 4.48 -11.86 4.39
N PHE A 49 4.94 -10.64 4.64
CA PHE A 49 5.39 -9.75 3.58
C PHE A 49 6.62 -10.32 2.86
N VAL A 50 6.62 -10.20 1.54
CA VAL A 50 7.76 -10.56 0.68
C VAL A 50 8.02 -9.40 -0.28
N PRO A 51 9.22 -8.79 -0.23
CA PRO A 51 9.55 -7.71 -1.15
C PRO A 51 9.70 -8.26 -2.57
N MET A 52 9.17 -7.53 -3.54
CA MET A 52 9.20 -7.86 -4.95
C MET A 52 10.65 -7.96 -5.48
N GLY A 53 11.59 -7.25 -4.84
CA GLY A 53 13.02 -7.29 -5.15
C GLY A 53 13.64 -8.68 -5.07
N VAL A 54 13.06 -9.62 -4.33
CA VAL A 54 13.47 -11.05 -4.29
C VAL A 54 13.40 -11.70 -5.68
N PHE A 55 12.54 -11.19 -6.57
CA PHE A 55 12.36 -11.69 -7.93
C PHE A 55 13.18 -10.93 -8.98
N GLY A 56 14.14 -10.09 -8.56
CA GLY A 56 14.97 -9.27 -9.47
C GLY A 56 15.74 -10.07 -10.54
N SER A 57 16.07 -11.33 -10.25
CA SER A 57 16.72 -12.23 -11.23
C SER A 57 15.78 -12.66 -12.37
N ILE A 58 14.46 -12.57 -12.17
CA ILE A 58 13.42 -12.94 -13.14
C ILE A 58 13.01 -11.72 -13.98
N VAL A 59 12.83 -10.57 -13.34
CA VAL A 59 12.36 -9.32 -13.95
C VAL A 59 13.02 -8.12 -13.28
N PRO A 60 13.34 -7.04 -14.00
CA PRO A 60 13.80 -5.81 -13.37
C PRO A 60 12.73 -5.23 -12.44
N VAL A 61 13.11 -4.95 -11.19
CA VAL A 61 12.22 -4.40 -10.17
C VAL A 61 12.71 -3.05 -9.68
N ILE A 62 11.81 -2.08 -9.62
CA ILE A 62 11.99 -0.80 -8.95
C ILE A 62 11.06 -0.80 -7.73
N MET A 63 11.62 -0.72 -6.53
CA MET A 63 10.87 -0.66 -5.28
C MET A 63 10.83 0.77 -4.76
N VAL A 64 9.68 1.18 -4.26
CA VAL A 64 9.45 2.50 -3.65
C VAL A 64 9.12 2.30 -2.19
N GLY A 65 9.81 3.02 -1.31
CA GLY A 65 9.58 3.00 0.13
C GLY A 65 9.66 4.39 0.74
N SER A 66 9.23 4.53 1.99
CA SER A 66 9.33 5.80 2.71
C SER A 66 9.23 5.64 4.22
N ILE A 67 9.59 6.70 4.97
CA ILE A 67 9.35 6.73 6.42
C ILE A 67 7.89 7.07 6.78
N SER A 68 7.06 7.38 5.80
CA SER A 68 5.73 7.98 5.99
C SER A 68 4.80 7.11 6.84
N LYS A 69 4.87 5.78 6.68
CA LYS A 69 3.91 4.84 7.25
C LYS A 69 4.52 4.04 8.38
N ARG A 70 5.69 3.43 8.17
CA ARG A 70 6.39 2.68 9.22
C ARG A 70 6.78 3.54 10.44
N TRP A 71 7.17 4.80 10.24
CA TRP A 71 7.53 5.73 11.33
C TRP A 71 6.46 6.79 11.62
N ILE A 72 5.28 6.71 10.99
CA ILE A 72 4.13 7.61 11.26
C ILE A 72 4.49 9.10 11.09
N VAL A 73 5.29 9.43 10.08
CA VAL A 73 5.72 10.81 9.78
C VAL A 73 5.48 11.21 8.30
N PRO A 74 4.25 11.08 7.78
CA PRO A 74 3.97 11.34 6.35
C PRO A 74 4.29 12.79 5.93
N GLY A 75 4.20 13.74 6.86
CA GLY A 75 4.52 15.15 6.64
C GLY A 75 6.01 15.45 6.45
N TRP A 76 6.91 14.50 6.75
CA TRP A 76 8.37 14.72 6.65
C TRP A 76 8.91 14.56 5.23
N ARG A 77 8.07 14.09 4.31
CA ARG A 77 8.32 14.06 2.86
C ARG A 77 9.64 13.37 2.46
N LEU A 78 9.99 12.27 3.13
CA LEU A 78 11.19 11.49 2.82
C LEU A 78 10.83 10.07 2.38
N GLY A 79 11.25 9.72 1.17
CA GLY A 79 11.13 8.38 0.59
C GLY A 79 12.34 8.04 -0.26
N TRP A 80 12.35 6.84 -0.83
CA TRP A 80 13.47 6.34 -1.62
C TRP A 80 13.02 5.40 -2.73
N ILE A 81 13.90 5.23 -3.71
CA ILE A 81 13.79 4.26 -4.79
C ILE A 81 14.94 3.27 -4.65
N VAL A 82 14.64 1.98 -4.69
CA VAL A 82 15.63 0.89 -4.72
C VAL A 82 15.46 0.11 -6.02
N THR A 83 16.56 -0.24 -6.67
CA THR A 83 16.53 -1.08 -7.88
C THR A 83 17.05 -2.47 -7.57
N SER A 84 16.34 -3.50 -8.01
CA SER A 84 16.78 -4.90 -7.97
C SER A 84 16.78 -5.45 -9.40
N ASP A 85 17.97 -5.51 -9.98
CA ASP A 85 18.19 -5.90 -11.37
C ASP A 85 19.61 -6.48 -11.56
N PRO A 86 19.86 -7.71 -11.10
CA PRO A 86 21.16 -8.38 -11.24
C PRO A 86 21.60 -8.57 -12.70
N ASN A 87 20.67 -8.53 -13.67
CA ASN A 87 20.96 -8.67 -15.10
C ASN A 87 21.39 -7.34 -15.76
N GLY A 88 21.29 -6.22 -15.01
CA GLY A 88 21.68 -4.89 -15.43
C GLY A 88 20.84 -4.31 -16.56
N ILE A 89 19.61 -4.79 -16.74
CA ILE A 89 18.67 -4.32 -17.76
C ILE A 89 18.36 -2.83 -17.58
N LEU A 90 18.01 -2.37 -16.38
CA LEU A 90 17.66 -0.98 -16.06
C LEU A 90 18.80 0.00 -16.38
N LYS A 91 20.05 -0.44 -16.18
CA LYS A 91 21.23 0.35 -16.54
C LYS A 91 21.48 0.33 -18.05
N LYS A 92 21.38 -0.84 -18.70
CA LYS A 92 21.53 -0.97 -20.17
C LYS A 92 20.50 -0.13 -20.93
N THR A 93 19.27 -0.05 -20.42
CA THR A 93 18.17 0.72 -21.01
C THR A 93 18.15 2.19 -20.58
N LYS A 94 19.13 2.63 -19.79
CA LYS A 94 19.27 4.01 -19.27
C LYS A 94 18.11 4.49 -18.37
N ILE A 95 17.33 3.57 -17.80
CA ILE A 95 16.22 3.91 -16.90
C ILE A 95 16.75 4.54 -15.61
N VAL A 96 17.86 4.01 -15.06
CA VAL A 96 18.47 4.55 -13.84
C VAL A 96 18.97 5.98 -14.06
N GLU A 97 19.60 6.22 -15.20
CA GLU A 97 20.05 7.55 -15.63
C GLU A 97 18.88 8.51 -15.83
N GLY A 98 17.77 8.03 -16.41
CA GLY A 98 16.54 8.80 -16.54
C GLY A 98 15.96 9.21 -15.17
N ILE A 99 15.88 8.27 -14.22
CA ILE A 99 15.42 8.56 -12.84
C ILE A 99 16.32 9.62 -12.20
N LYS A 100 17.65 9.46 -12.27
CA LYS A 100 18.61 10.45 -11.75
C LYS A 100 18.46 11.82 -12.42
N GLY A 101 18.24 11.84 -13.73
CA GLY A 101 17.99 13.07 -14.48
C GLY A 101 16.76 13.82 -13.98
N ILE A 102 15.67 13.10 -13.68
CA ILE A 102 14.46 13.68 -13.07
C ILE A 102 14.75 14.18 -11.66
N LEU A 103 15.43 13.39 -10.83
CA LEU A 103 15.76 13.81 -9.45
C LEU A 103 16.54 15.12 -9.43
N ASN A 104 17.48 15.33 -10.37
CA ASN A 104 18.28 16.56 -10.48
C ASN A 104 17.49 17.82 -10.86
N ILE A 105 16.25 17.70 -11.36
CA ILE A 105 15.39 18.84 -11.71
C ILE A 105 14.18 18.98 -10.76
N THR A 106 14.03 18.07 -9.81
CA THR A 106 12.99 18.11 -8.78
C THR A 106 13.54 18.62 -7.46
N THR A 107 12.67 19.06 -6.55
CA THR A 107 13.08 19.44 -5.20
C THR A 107 13.38 18.18 -4.37
N ASP A 108 14.58 18.14 -3.79
CA ASP A 108 14.98 17.09 -2.88
C ASP A 108 14.16 17.10 -1.58
N PRO A 109 14.06 15.95 -0.88
CA PRO A 109 13.60 15.91 0.50
C PRO A 109 14.40 16.86 1.40
N THR A 110 13.80 17.34 2.48
CA THR A 110 14.47 18.35 3.32
C THR A 110 15.78 17.83 3.93
N THR A 111 16.85 18.62 3.88
CA THR A 111 18.20 18.18 4.23
C THR A 111 18.34 17.66 5.67
N PHE A 112 17.60 18.20 6.63
CA PHE A 112 17.64 17.71 8.01
C PHE A 112 16.97 16.32 8.16
N THR A 113 15.94 15.99 7.37
CA THR A 113 15.34 14.65 7.40
C THR A 113 16.28 13.63 6.75
N GLN A 114 16.98 14.04 5.69
CA GLN A 114 18.07 13.23 5.11
C GLN A 114 19.20 13.00 6.11
N GLY A 115 19.62 14.01 6.87
CA GLY A 115 20.64 13.88 7.91
C GLY A 115 20.20 12.99 9.08
N ALA A 116 18.92 13.00 9.43
CA ALA A 116 18.38 12.23 10.54
C ALA A 116 18.07 10.75 10.20
N ILE A 117 17.98 10.38 8.92
CA ILE A 117 17.45 9.06 8.53
C ILE A 117 18.25 7.88 9.08
N SER A 118 19.59 8.00 9.12
CA SER A 118 20.46 6.97 9.71
C SER A 118 20.11 6.73 11.17
N ASP A 119 19.92 7.80 11.93
CA ASP A 119 19.64 7.73 13.36
C ASP A 119 18.20 7.26 13.61
N ILE A 120 17.24 7.68 12.78
CA ILE A 120 15.86 7.19 12.83
C ILE A 120 15.84 5.68 12.64
N ILE A 121 16.53 5.16 11.61
CA ILE A 121 16.56 3.72 11.32
C ILE A 121 17.25 2.94 12.44
N LYS A 122 18.37 3.45 12.97
CA LYS A 122 19.17 2.76 13.99
C LYS A 122 18.57 2.79 15.39
N ASN A 123 17.97 3.92 15.77
CA ASN A 123 17.62 4.19 17.18
C ASN A 123 16.11 4.04 17.47
N THR A 124 15.26 3.90 16.45
CA THR A 124 13.85 3.58 16.70
C THR A 124 13.73 2.20 17.30
N LYS A 125 13.16 2.10 18.50
CA LYS A 125 13.05 0.84 19.24
C LYS A 125 12.01 -0.07 18.61
N GLU A 126 12.27 -1.38 18.60
CA GLU A 126 11.32 -2.40 18.11
C GLU A 126 9.95 -2.34 18.80
N ASP A 127 9.92 -1.94 20.07
CA ASP A 127 8.66 -1.74 20.81
C ASP A 127 7.73 -0.72 20.16
N PHE A 128 8.26 0.30 19.48
CA PHE A 128 7.45 1.26 18.72
C PHE A 128 6.72 0.54 17.58
N PHE A 129 7.46 -0.22 16.76
CA PHE A 129 6.88 -0.94 15.62
C PHE A 129 5.91 -2.02 16.07
N ARG A 130 6.24 -2.78 17.12
CA ARG A 130 5.37 -3.83 17.67
C ARG A 130 4.03 -3.25 18.12
N LYS A 131 4.05 -2.14 18.88
CA LYS A 131 2.82 -1.46 19.31
C LYS A 131 1.97 -0.99 18.13
N THR A 132 2.59 -0.44 17.08
CA THR A 132 1.87 -0.04 15.87
C THR A 132 1.22 -1.22 15.17
N ILE A 133 1.95 -2.33 14.99
CA ILE A 133 1.42 -3.56 14.37
C ILE A 133 0.28 -4.16 15.19
N ASP A 134 0.43 -4.23 16.50
CA ASP A 134 -0.60 -4.80 17.38
C ASP A 134 -1.88 -3.95 17.36
N LEU A 135 -1.75 -2.62 17.37
CA LEU A 135 -2.87 -1.70 17.24
C LEU A 135 -3.59 -1.86 15.88
N LEU A 136 -2.84 -1.95 14.78
CA LEU A 136 -3.41 -2.14 13.45
C LEU A 136 -4.15 -3.47 13.36
N ARG A 137 -3.58 -4.55 13.92
CA ARG A 137 -4.23 -5.87 13.99
C ARG A 137 -5.53 -5.80 14.79
N GLU A 138 -5.48 -5.25 16.01
CA GLU A 138 -6.67 -5.14 16.86
C GLU A 138 -7.78 -4.31 16.18
N THR A 139 -7.41 -3.18 15.56
CA THR A 139 -8.36 -2.33 14.85
C THR A 139 -8.96 -3.03 13.63
N ALA A 140 -8.15 -3.77 12.86
CA ALA A 140 -8.60 -4.57 11.74
C ALA A 140 -9.57 -5.68 12.18
N ASP A 141 -9.29 -6.34 13.31
CA ASP A 141 -10.13 -7.38 13.89
C ASP A 141 -11.49 -6.81 14.29
N VAL A 142 -11.50 -5.72 15.07
CA VAL A 142 -12.74 -5.06 15.49
C VAL A 142 -13.53 -4.57 14.28
N CYS A 143 -12.88 -3.91 13.33
CA CYS A 143 -13.54 -3.39 12.13
C CYS A 143 -14.17 -4.53 11.32
N PHE A 144 -13.42 -5.60 11.05
CA PHE A 144 -13.90 -6.75 10.29
C PHE A 144 -15.08 -7.45 10.97
N GLU A 145 -15.04 -7.68 12.29
CA GLU A 145 -16.15 -8.32 13.00
C GLU A 145 -17.40 -7.43 13.03
N ARG A 146 -17.25 -6.12 13.25
CA ARG A 146 -18.40 -5.17 13.23
C ARG A 146 -19.03 -5.03 11.85
N LEU A 147 -18.22 -5.02 10.80
CA LEU A 147 -18.72 -4.91 9.42
C LEU A 147 -19.57 -6.11 9.02
N LYS A 148 -19.31 -7.31 9.57
CA LYS A 148 -20.15 -8.50 9.32
C LYS A 148 -21.58 -8.36 9.84
N GLU A 149 -21.79 -7.54 10.87
CA GLU A 149 -23.11 -7.29 11.46
C GLU A 149 -23.98 -6.39 10.54
N ILE A 150 -23.36 -5.70 9.57
CA ILE A 150 -24.03 -4.75 8.67
C ILE A 150 -24.43 -5.45 7.37
N HIS A 151 -25.73 -5.68 7.21
CA HIS A 151 -26.28 -6.50 6.11
C HIS A 151 -26.00 -5.95 4.70
N CYS A 152 -25.96 -4.61 4.56
CA CYS A 152 -25.70 -3.94 3.29
C CYS A 152 -24.21 -3.81 2.96
N ILE A 153 -23.30 -4.24 3.83
CA ILE A 153 -21.85 -4.16 3.61
C ILE A 153 -21.27 -5.58 3.58
N THR A 154 -20.25 -5.80 2.74
CA THR A 154 -19.54 -7.07 2.70
C THR A 154 -18.05 -6.82 2.62
N CYS A 155 -17.32 -7.28 3.63
CA CYS A 155 -15.87 -7.32 3.59
C CYS A 155 -15.43 -8.72 3.10
N PRO A 156 -15.00 -8.87 1.83
CA PRO A 156 -14.70 -10.19 1.26
C PRO A 156 -13.52 -10.86 1.96
N HIS A 157 -12.55 -10.07 2.42
CA HIS A 157 -11.36 -10.54 3.08
C HIS A 157 -10.97 -9.57 4.20
N LYS A 158 -10.63 -10.13 5.36
CA LYS A 158 -10.03 -9.38 6.45
C LYS A 158 -8.68 -8.80 5.98
N PRO A 159 -8.40 -7.51 6.23
CA PRO A 159 -7.11 -6.93 5.86
C PRO A 159 -5.99 -7.61 6.66
N GLU A 160 -4.88 -7.90 5.99
CA GLU A 160 -3.69 -8.53 6.58
C GLU A 160 -2.52 -7.55 6.68
N GLY A 161 -2.66 -6.34 6.15
CA GLY A 161 -1.65 -5.30 6.24
C GLY A 161 -2.17 -3.94 5.83
N SER A 162 -1.25 -2.97 5.69
CA SER A 162 -1.56 -1.57 5.41
C SER A 162 -2.34 -0.91 6.57
N MET A 163 -3.16 0.08 6.26
CA MET A 163 -3.95 0.86 7.23
C MET A 163 -5.42 1.03 6.79
N PHE A 164 -5.88 0.23 5.84
CA PHE A 164 -7.17 0.38 5.19
C PHE A 164 -7.90 -0.96 5.06
N VAL A 165 -9.22 -0.88 4.99
CA VAL A 165 -10.12 -1.98 4.63
C VAL A 165 -10.99 -1.49 3.48
N MET A 166 -11.24 -2.36 2.50
CA MET A 166 -12.15 -2.07 1.42
C MET A 166 -13.35 -3.01 1.51
N VAL A 167 -14.55 -2.47 1.38
CA VAL A 167 -15.79 -3.22 1.55
C VAL A 167 -16.76 -2.96 0.40
N GLU A 168 -17.53 -3.98 0.05
CA GLU A 168 -18.56 -3.90 -0.97
C GLU A 168 -19.86 -3.34 -0.37
N LEU A 169 -20.50 -2.41 -1.06
CA LEU A 169 -21.79 -1.83 -0.71
C LEU A 169 -22.91 -2.47 -1.55
N LYS A 170 -23.82 -3.17 -0.89
CA LYS A 170 -25.00 -3.79 -1.53
C LYS A 170 -26.13 -2.78 -1.63
N LEU A 171 -26.11 -1.99 -2.69
CA LEU A 171 -27.15 -0.98 -2.97
C LEU A 171 -28.57 -1.54 -3.02
N SER A 172 -28.74 -2.80 -3.44
CA SER A 172 -30.06 -3.46 -3.47
C SER A 172 -30.74 -3.60 -2.11
N LEU A 173 -29.99 -3.45 -1.01
CA LEU A 173 -30.48 -3.51 0.37
C LEU A 173 -30.71 -2.12 0.98
N LEU A 174 -30.49 -1.05 0.21
CA LEU A 174 -30.58 0.33 0.66
C LEU A 174 -31.67 1.07 -0.12
N ASN A 175 -32.51 1.82 0.59
CA ASN A 175 -33.55 2.64 0.00
C ASN A 175 -33.08 4.10 -0.07
N GLY A 176 -33.24 4.74 -1.23
CA GLY A 176 -32.89 6.16 -1.41
C GLY A 176 -31.39 6.44 -1.37
N ILE A 177 -30.58 5.43 -1.75
CA ILE A 177 -29.14 5.53 -1.98
C ILE A 177 -28.89 5.16 -3.45
N GLU A 178 -28.30 6.07 -4.22
CA GLU A 178 -28.07 5.87 -5.66
C GLU A 178 -26.77 5.12 -5.96
N ASP A 179 -25.68 5.49 -5.28
CA ASP A 179 -24.36 4.91 -5.45
C ASP A 179 -23.48 5.08 -4.18
N ASP A 180 -22.20 4.70 -4.27
CA ASP A 180 -21.25 4.84 -3.18
C ASP A 180 -20.99 6.30 -2.76
N VAL A 181 -21.05 7.25 -3.70
CA VAL A 181 -20.86 8.68 -3.42
C VAL A 181 -22.05 9.23 -2.64
N ASP A 182 -23.27 8.91 -3.04
CA ASP A 182 -24.49 9.32 -2.33
C ASP A 182 -24.53 8.71 -0.92
N PHE A 183 -24.17 7.43 -0.78
CA PHE A 183 -24.04 6.79 0.53
C PHE A 183 -23.06 7.54 1.46
N CYS A 184 -21.84 7.81 0.99
CA CYS A 184 -20.84 8.54 1.76
C CYS A 184 -21.31 9.96 2.13
N CYS A 185 -21.98 10.66 1.21
CA CYS A 185 -22.51 12.00 1.45
C CYS A 185 -23.60 12.01 2.53
N LYS A 186 -24.54 11.06 2.49
CA LYS A 186 -25.62 10.93 3.47
C LYS A 186 -25.08 10.51 4.82
N LEU A 187 -24.19 9.53 4.87
CA LEU A 187 -23.53 9.10 6.11
C LEU A 187 -22.79 10.26 6.79
N ALA A 188 -22.09 11.10 6.03
CA ALA A 188 -21.41 12.28 6.57
C ALA A 188 -22.39 13.33 7.11
N ARG A 189 -23.55 13.52 6.46
CA ARG A 189 -24.57 14.51 6.87
C ARG A 189 -25.39 14.04 8.08
N GLU A 190 -25.73 12.76 8.11
CA GLU A 190 -26.66 12.17 9.09
C GLU A 190 -25.92 11.73 10.36
N GLU A 191 -24.74 11.11 10.21
CA GLU A 191 -24.01 10.48 11.31
C GLU A 191 -22.65 11.13 11.60
N SER A 192 -22.25 12.16 10.83
CA SER A 192 -20.93 12.79 10.93
C SER A 192 -19.75 11.81 10.75
N VAL A 193 -19.98 10.71 10.01
CA VAL A 193 -18.95 9.72 9.68
C VAL A 193 -18.52 9.90 8.23
N ILE A 194 -17.23 10.16 8.02
CA ILE A 194 -16.65 10.35 6.69
C ILE A 194 -15.84 9.11 6.31
N ILE A 195 -16.26 8.46 5.23
CA ILE A 195 -15.54 7.38 4.55
C ILE A 195 -15.34 7.75 3.07
N LEU A 196 -14.47 7.02 2.38
CA LEU A 196 -14.15 7.30 0.98
C LEU A 196 -15.02 6.43 0.07
N PRO A 197 -15.71 6.98 -0.94
CA PRO A 197 -16.38 6.14 -1.92
C PRO A 197 -15.35 5.40 -2.78
N GLY A 198 -15.57 4.11 -3.02
CA GLY A 198 -14.71 3.25 -3.83
C GLY A 198 -14.55 3.74 -5.27
N SER A 199 -15.54 4.48 -5.80
CA SER A 199 -15.43 5.18 -7.07
C SER A 199 -14.22 6.14 -7.15
N ALA A 200 -13.77 6.72 -6.02
CA ALA A 200 -12.56 7.55 -5.97
C ALA A 200 -11.25 6.76 -6.23
N VAL A 201 -11.29 5.45 -6.06
CA VAL A 201 -10.18 4.52 -6.31
C VAL A 201 -10.48 3.55 -7.48
N GLY A 202 -11.52 3.86 -8.26
CA GLY A 202 -11.86 3.14 -9.49
C GLY A 202 -12.77 1.92 -9.32
N LEU A 203 -13.38 1.71 -8.15
CA LEU A 203 -14.28 0.57 -7.87
C LEU A 203 -15.66 1.06 -7.42
N LYS A 204 -16.64 1.04 -8.34
CA LYS A 204 -18.02 1.47 -8.06
C LYS A 204 -18.70 0.54 -7.06
N ASN A 205 -19.48 1.13 -6.14
CA ASN A 205 -20.25 0.42 -5.12
C ASN A 205 -19.35 -0.28 -4.09
N TRP A 206 -18.18 0.32 -3.83
CA TRP A 206 -17.30 -0.05 -2.73
C TRP A 206 -17.10 1.15 -1.81
N LEU A 207 -16.61 0.90 -0.60
CA LEU A 207 -16.25 1.89 0.42
C LEU A 207 -14.84 1.58 0.94
#